data_AF-A0A969MJR2-F1
#
_entry.id   AF-A0A969MJR2-F1
#
_cell.length_a   1.000
_cell.length_b   1.000
_cell.length_c   1.000
_cell.angle_alpha   90.00
_cell.angle_beta   90.00
_cell.angle_gamma   90.00
#
_symmetry.space_group_name_H-M   'P 1'
#
loop_
_entity.id
_entity.type
_entity.pdbx_description
1 polymer ?
#
loop_
_entity_poly.entity_id
_entity_poly.type
_entity_poly.pdbx_seq_one_letter_code
_entity_poly.pdbx_strand_id
1 'polypeptide(L)'
;MCKEIFDAASEKNIPATVAWVPKRQGHVRLIGWKSEYFPTWSPEKRCEAVTKNFQKYYDEGRLDYLSTGKRNGYPVICVAKQGETCTKDNHLFTIKHGHNPQIVLQQLININEGKSGEPLYQSSGKQLYVEVQNIFDNAPLVKVED
;
A
#
# COMPACT_ATOMS: atom_id res chain seq x y z
N MET A 1 -0.36 -3.13 -11.31
CA MET A 1 -0.26 -4.55 -11.69
C MET A 1 0.33 -5.38 -10.56
N CYS A 2 0.02 -6.68 -10.50
CA CYS A 2 0.70 -7.64 -9.62
C CYS A 2 1.81 -8.31 -10.45
N LYS A 3 3.04 -8.27 -9.96
CA LYS A 3 4.24 -8.77 -10.66
C LYS A 3 5.22 -9.37 -9.65
N GLU A 4 6.02 -10.33 -10.09
CA GLU A 4 7.16 -10.82 -9.31
C GLU A 4 8.29 -9.79 -9.30
N ILE A 5 8.84 -9.51 -8.12
CA ILE A 5 10.00 -8.62 -7.95
C ILE A 5 11.00 -9.28 -7.01
N PHE A 6 12.29 -9.18 -7.33
CA PHE A 6 13.36 -9.60 -6.44
C PHE A 6 13.37 -8.79 -5.14
N ASP A 7 13.24 -9.47 -4.02
CA ASP A 7 13.38 -8.89 -2.69
C ASP A 7 14.73 -9.29 -2.08
N ALA A 8 15.61 -8.30 -1.93
CA ALA A 8 16.96 -8.49 -1.42
C ALA A 8 16.99 -8.98 0.04
N ALA A 9 15.99 -8.66 0.86
CA ALA A 9 15.98 -9.06 2.27
C ALA A 9 15.67 -10.56 2.46
N SER A 10 14.91 -11.15 1.54
CA SER A 10 14.62 -12.59 1.52
C SER A 10 15.36 -13.37 0.43
N GLU A 11 16.16 -12.69 -0.40
CA GLU A 11 16.88 -13.25 -1.56
C GLU A 11 16.00 -14.08 -2.50
N LYS A 12 14.75 -13.65 -2.67
CA LYS A 12 13.73 -14.37 -3.45
C LYS A 12 12.87 -13.40 -4.25
N ASN A 13 12.34 -13.87 -5.37
CA ASN A 13 11.23 -13.20 -6.04
C ASN A 13 9.97 -13.36 -5.19
N ILE A 14 9.25 -12.26 -5.01
CA ILE A 14 7.98 -12.23 -4.28
C ILE A 14 6.93 -11.50 -5.12
N PRO A 15 5.63 -11.86 -4.95
CA PRO A 15 4.56 -11.11 -5.55
C PRO A 15 4.55 -9.69 -5.01
N ALA A 16 4.41 -8.71 -5.89
CA ALA A 16 4.43 -7.30 -5.56
C ALA A 16 3.32 -6.53 -6.28
N THR A 17 2.66 -5.63 -5.55
CA THR A 17 1.79 -4.62 -6.14
C THR A 17 2.65 -3.48 -6.67
N VAL A 18 2.56 -3.22 -7.96
CA VAL A 18 3.42 -2.28 -8.69
C VAL A 18 2.58 -1.28 -9.47
N ALA A 19 3.00 -0.02 -9.50
CA ALA A 19 2.38 1.04 -10.30
C ALA A 19 3.36 1.55 -11.37
N TRP A 20 2.88 1.74 -12.60
CA TRP A 20 3.60 2.53 -13.61
C TRP A 20 3.39 4.01 -13.30
N VAL A 21 4.49 4.78 -13.23
CA VAL A 21 4.45 6.22 -12.96
C VAL A 21 4.93 6.97 -14.20
N PRO A 22 4.01 7.50 -15.05
CA PRO A 22 4.36 8.10 -16.34
C PRO A 22 5.38 9.23 -16.23
N LYS A 23 5.23 10.10 -15.23
CA LYS A 23 6.12 11.24 -14.95
C LYS A 23 7.58 10.81 -14.72
N ARG A 24 7.79 9.58 -14.27
CA ARG A 24 9.12 9.01 -13.96
C ARG A 24 9.57 7.96 -14.96
N GLN A 25 8.74 7.65 -15.96
CA GLN A 25 8.98 6.61 -16.97
C GLN A 25 9.44 5.29 -16.35
N GLY A 26 8.82 4.88 -15.24
CA GLY A 26 9.25 3.72 -14.49
C GLY A 26 8.18 3.14 -13.59
N HIS A 27 8.48 1.94 -13.09
CA HIS A 27 7.62 1.23 -12.15
C HIS A 27 8.03 1.51 -10.71
N VAL A 28 7.05 1.62 -9.82
CA VAL A 28 7.22 1.76 -8.38
C VAL A 28 6.57 0.57 -7.67
N ARG A 29 7.30 -0.08 -6.76
CA ARG A 29 6.76 -1.12 -5.88
C ARG A 29 6.01 -0.47 -4.72
N LEU A 30 4.72 -0.76 -4.60
CA LEU A 30 3.87 -0.30 -3.49
C LEU A 30 3.88 -1.29 -2.32
N ILE A 31 3.69 -2.58 -2.59
CA ILE A 31 3.60 -3.62 -1.56
C ILE A 31 4.35 -4.86 -2.02
N GLY A 32 5.22 -5.42 -1.17
CA GLY A 32 5.78 -6.76 -1.34
C GLY A 32 5.06 -7.77 -0.45
N TRP A 33 4.57 -8.86 -1.03
CA TRP A 33 3.73 -9.84 -0.34
C TRP A 33 4.55 -11.05 0.10
N LYS A 34 4.83 -11.17 1.40
CA LYS A 34 5.61 -12.29 1.98
C LYS A 34 4.85 -13.19 2.95
N SER A 35 3.84 -12.65 3.62
CA SER A 35 3.22 -13.31 4.78
C SER A 35 2.28 -14.45 4.38
N GLU A 36 2.52 -15.68 4.83
CA GLU A 36 1.59 -16.81 4.59
C GLU A 36 0.51 -16.95 5.67
N TYR A 37 0.36 -15.94 6.54
CA TYR A 37 -0.48 -15.98 7.74
C TYR A 37 -1.96 -16.33 7.49
N PHE A 38 -2.49 -16.00 6.31
CA PHE A 38 -3.88 -16.27 5.97
C PHE A 38 -3.95 -17.52 5.07
N PRO A 39 -4.38 -18.68 5.60
CA PRO A 39 -4.24 -19.97 4.88
C PRO A 39 -4.94 -20.01 3.51
N THR A 40 -6.03 -19.25 3.37
CA THR A 40 -6.83 -19.16 2.13
C THR A 40 -6.48 -17.97 1.24
N TRP A 41 -5.51 -17.15 1.68
CA TRP A 41 -5.04 -15.94 1.03
C TRP A 41 -3.51 -15.98 0.93
N SER A 42 -3.04 -16.72 -0.09
CA SER A 42 -1.63 -16.75 -0.46
C SER A 42 -1.11 -15.33 -0.75
N PRO A 43 0.22 -15.11 -0.66
CA PRO A 43 0.83 -13.86 -1.06
C PRO A 43 0.38 -13.35 -2.44
N GLU A 44 0.35 -14.24 -3.43
CA GLU A 44 -0.06 -13.91 -4.79
C GLU A 44 -1.53 -13.54 -4.91
N LYS A 45 -2.43 -14.31 -4.30
CA LYS A 45 -3.86 -14.00 -4.30
C LYS A 45 -4.17 -12.64 -3.65
N ARG A 46 -3.43 -12.27 -2.60
CA ARG A 46 -3.54 -10.92 -2.00
C ARG A 46 -2.97 -9.85 -2.92
N CYS A 47 -1.84 -10.13 -3.57
CA CYS A 47 -1.25 -9.22 -4.54
C CYS A 47 -2.24 -8.88 -5.66
N GLU A 48 -2.88 -9.87 -6.26
CA GLU A 48 -3.90 -9.67 -7.29
C GLU A 48 -5.10 -8.86 -6.77
N ALA A 49 -5.69 -9.28 -5.64
CA ALA A 49 -6.88 -8.65 -5.09
C ALA A 49 -6.64 -7.19 -4.69
N VAL A 50 -5.50 -6.91 -4.06
CA VAL A 50 -5.16 -5.55 -3.62
C VAL A 50 -4.72 -4.69 -4.80
N THR A 51 -4.02 -5.24 -5.78
CA THR A 51 -3.74 -4.56 -7.05
C THR A 51 -5.05 -4.14 -7.74
N LYS A 52 -6.04 -5.03 -7.79
CA LYS A 52 -7.35 -4.71 -8.38
C LYS A 52 -8.05 -3.57 -7.63
N ASN A 53 -7.97 -3.54 -6.30
CA ASN A 53 -8.52 -2.44 -5.51
C ASN A 53 -7.77 -1.12 -5.76
N PHE A 54 -6.44 -1.15 -5.82
CA PHE A 54 -5.65 0.04 -6.20
C PHE A 54 -6.05 0.58 -7.57
N GLN A 55 -6.13 -0.30 -8.58
CA GLN A 55 -6.52 0.09 -9.93
C GLN A 55 -7.93 0.69 -9.95
N LYS A 56 -8.89 0.04 -9.28
CA LYS A 56 -10.25 0.55 -9.14
C LYS A 56 -10.28 1.97 -8.57
N TYR A 57 -9.61 2.21 -7.43
CA TYR A 57 -9.63 3.55 -6.81
C TYR A 57 -8.84 4.59 -7.61
N TYR A 58 -7.82 4.17 -8.36
CA TYR A 58 -7.12 5.04 -9.30
C TYR A 58 -8.06 5.46 -10.44
N ASP A 59 -8.76 4.51 -11.06
CA ASP A 59 -9.70 4.77 -12.17
C ASP A 59 -10.90 5.62 -11.71
N GLU A 60 -11.33 5.47 -10.45
CA GLU A 60 -12.37 6.29 -9.82
C GLU A 60 -11.88 7.70 -9.39
N GLY A 61 -10.58 8.00 -9.49
CA GLY A 61 -10.02 9.28 -9.02
C GLY A 61 -10.11 9.46 -7.50
N ARG A 62 -10.00 8.36 -6.73
CA ARG A 62 -10.13 8.33 -5.27
C ARG A 62 -8.86 7.91 -4.54
N LEU A 63 -7.76 7.71 -5.26
CA LEU A 63 -6.48 7.27 -4.72
C LEU A 63 -5.60 8.47 -4.29
N ASP A 64 -6.17 9.39 -3.53
CA ASP A 64 -5.47 10.62 -3.08
C ASP A 64 -4.62 10.33 -1.84
N TYR A 65 -5.24 9.74 -0.81
CA TYR A 65 -4.58 9.39 0.44
C TYR A 65 -4.83 7.94 0.83
N LEU A 66 -3.85 7.35 1.50
CA LEU A 66 -4.01 6.13 2.28
C LEU A 66 -4.13 6.47 3.76
N SER A 67 -4.97 5.71 4.45
CA SER A 67 -5.19 5.89 5.87
C SER A 67 -5.46 4.54 6.56
N THR A 68 -5.46 4.55 7.89
CA THR A 68 -5.71 3.36 8.72
C THR A 68 -7.09 3.35 9.34
N GLY A 69 -7.62 2.17 9.63
CA GLY A 69 -8.86 2.02 10.39
C GLY A 69 -9.04 0.62 10.96
N LYS A 70 -10.27 0.33 11.41
CA LYS A 70 -10.66 -0.99 11.92
C LYS A 70 -11.94 -1.45 11.27
N ARG A 71 -12.01 -2.73 10.89
CA ARG A 71 -13.21 -3.36 10.33
C ARG A 71 -13.38 -4.75 10.93
N ASN A 72 -14.52 -5.02 11.55
CA ASN A 72 -14.82 -6.30 12.22
C ASN A 72 -13.72 -6.75 13.20
N GLY A 73 -13.11 -5.79 13.91
CA GLY A 73 -11.99 -6.04 14.82
C GLY A 73 -10.61 -6.17 14.16
N TYR A 74 -10.52 -6.23 12.83
CA TYR A 74 -9.23 -6.29 12.12
C TYR A 74 -8.71 -4.89 11.78
N PRO A 75 -7.39 -4.65 11.90
CA PRO A 75 -6.76 -3.45 11.36
C PRO A 75 -6.82 -3.46 9.81
N VAL A 76 -7.08 -2.31 9.20
CA VAL A 76 -7.19 -2.17 7.74
C VAL A 76 -6.46 -0.92 7.24
N ILE A 77 -6.04 -0.97 5.97
CA ILE A 77 -5.69 0.21 5.17
C ILE A 77 -6.87 0.52 4.24
N CYS A 78 -7.20 1.80 4.12
CA CYS A 78 -8.22 2.31 3.21
C CYS A 78 -7.67 3.45 2.35
N VAL A 79 -8.32 3.70 1.21
CA VAL A 79 -8.23 5.01 0.56
C VAL A 79 -9.07 6.00 1.36
N ALA A 80 -8.70 7.27 1.37
CA ALA A 80 -9.44 8.28 2.11
C ALA A 80 -9.28 9.66 1.48
N LYS A 81 -10.27 10.51 1.67
CA LYS A 81 -10.08 11.96 1.70
C LYS A 81 -9.71 12.40 3.11
N GLN A 82 -9.06 13.55 3.25
CA GLN A 82 -8.73 14.10 4.56
C GLN A 82 -10.01 14.29 5.40
N GLY A 83 -10.08 13.63 6.56
CA GLY A 83 -11.26 13.62 7.43
C GLY A 83 -12.20 12.42 7.24
N GLU A 84 -11.95 11.56 6.23
CA GLU A 84 -12.74 10.34 5.99
C GLU A 84 -12.25 9.17 6.85
N THR A 85 -13.19 8.36 7.35
CA THR A 85 -12.88 7.14 8.10
C THR A 85 -12.93 5.91 7.19
N CYS A 86 -12.23 4.83 7.56
CA CYS A 86 -12.31 3.59 6.78
C CYS A 86 -13.70 2.96 6.89
N THR A 87 -14.35 2.76 5.75
CA THR A 87 -15.62 2.08 5.56
C THR A 87 -15.45 0.86 4.67
N LYS A 88 -16.56 0.21 4.30
CA LYS A 88 -16.53 -0.86 3.29
C LYS A 88 -16.19 -0.33 1.89
N ASP A 89 -16.57 0.91 1.60
CA ASP A 89 -16.53 1.49 0.23
C ASP A 89 -15.21 2.17 -0.11
N ASN A 90 -14.30 2.23 0.85
CA ASN A 90 -12.94 2.75 0.68
C ASN A 90 -11.87 1.76 1.19
N HIS A 91 -12.27 0.53 1.52
CA HIS A 91 -11.34 -0.51 1.98
C HIS A 91 -10.37 -0.91 0.88
N LEU A 92 -9.07 -0.91 1.20
CA LEU A 92 -8.01 -1.32 0.28
C LEU A 92 -7.52 -2.74 0.60
N PHE A 93 -7.06 -2.98 1.83
CA PHE A 93 -6.68 -4.32 2.30
C PHE A 93 -6.70 -4.46 3.82
N THR A 94 -6.78 -5.70 4.28
CA THR A 94 -6.80 -6.05 5.71
C THR A 94 -5.41 -6.47 6.17
N ILE A 95 -5.03 -6.01 7.35
CA ILE A 95 -3.76 -6.36 8.00
C ILE A 95 -4.01 -7.51 8.98
N LYS A 96 -3.02 -8.38 9.17
CA LYS A 96 -3.08 -9.45 10.17
C LYS A 96 -3.28 -8.89 11.58
N HIS A 97 -3.97 -9.67 12.41
CA HIS A 97 -4.12 -9.36 13.83
C HIS A 97 -2.76 -9.18 14.53
N GLY A 98 -2.73 -8.35 15.57
CA GLY A 98 -1.53 -8.07 16.35
C GLY A 98 -0.55 -7.08 15.72
N HIS A 99 -0.83 -6.57 14.52
CA HIS A 99 -0.01 -5.52 13.87
C HIS A 99 -0.66 -4.15 13.98
N ASN A 100 0.13 -3.12 14.28
CA ASN A 100 -0.34 -1.74 14.28
C ASN A 100 -0.47 -1.25 12.81
N PRO A 101 -1.67 -0.86 12.36
CA PRO A 101 -1.87 -0.41 10.98
C PRO A 101 -1.11 0.87 10.65
N GLN A 102 -0.82 1.73 11.63
CA GLN A 102 -0.02 2.94 11.43
C GLN A 102 1.43 2.58 11.10
N ILE A 103 1.99 1.56 11.76
CA ILE A 103 3.33 1.05 11.46
C ILE A 103 3.35 0.43 10.05
N VAL A 104 2.33 -0.35 9.69
CA VAL A 104 2.23 -0.91 8.33
C VAL A 104 2.15 0.20 7.28
N LEU A 105 1.33 1.22 7.53
CA LEU A 105 1.21 2.35 6.62
C LEU A 105 2.52 3.16 6.53
N GLN A 106 3.21 3.39 7.65
CA GLN A 106 4.54 4.01 7.66
C GLN A 106 5.56 3.17 6.89
N GLN A 107 5.53 1.83 6.98
CA GLN A 107 6.41 0.99 6.19
C GLN A 107 6.16 1.15 4.68
N LEU A 108 4.91 1.35 4.26
CA LEU A 108 4.61 1.70 2.86
C LEU A 108 5.23 3.04 2.44
N ILE A 109 5.34 3.99 3.37
CA ILE A 109 6.00 5.28 3.14
C ILE A 109 7.52 5.10 3.12
N ASN A 110 8.09 4.31 4.02
CA ASN A 110 9.53 4.15 4.18
C ASN A 110 10.17 3.35 3.03
N ILE A 111 9.37 2.55 2.31
CA ILE A 111 9.77 2.06 0.98
C ILE A 111 10.21 3.22 0.06
N ASN A 112 9.81 4.46 0.35
CA ASN A 112 10.09 5.67 -0.42
C ASN A 112 11.23 6.55 0.13
N GLU A 113 12.02 6.08 1.10
CA GLU A 113 13.12 6.83 1.74
C GLU A 113 14.37 7.02 0.84
N GLY A 114 14.15 7.47 -0.40
CA GLY A 114 15.12 8.32 -1.09
C GLY A 114 14.95 9.80 -0.73
N LYS A 115 13.71 10.27 -0.48
CA LYS A 115 13.34 11.62 0.00
C LYS A 115 11.93 11.56 0.60
N SER A 116 11.79 11.71 1.92
CA SER A 116 10.48 11.62 2.59
C SER A 116 9.71 12.94 2.53
N GLY A 117 8.50 12.92 1.99
CA GLY A 117 7.43 13.79 2.48
C GLY A 117 6.93 13.25 3.82
N GLU A 118 6.85 14.10 4.85
CA GLU A 118 6.40 13.69 6.18
C GLU A 118 4.92 13.26 6.13
N PRO A 119 4.53 12.16 6.80
CA PRO A 119 3.14 11.76 6.89
C PRO A 119 2.30 12.81 7.62
N LEU A 120 1.08 13.08 7.15
CA LEU A 120 0.18 14.04 7.78
C LEU A 120 -0.64 13.36 8.89
N TYR A 121 -0.60 13.92 10.10
CA TYR A 121 -1.42 13.47 11.22
C TYR A 121 -2.62 14.40 11.41
N GLN A 122 -3.82 13.82 11.46
CA GLN A 122 -5.08 14.52 11.72
C GLN A 122 -5.55 14.12 13.12
N SER A 123 -5.61 15.11 14.03
CA SER A 123 -5.65 14.98 15.49
C SER A 123 -4.34 14.46 16.11
N SER A 124 -4.15 14.72 17.41
CA SER A 124 -2.95 14.42 18.21
C SER A 124 -2.58 12.92 18.28
N GLY A 125 -2.29 12.30 17.12
CA GLY A 125 -1.83 10.93 16.95
C GLY A 125 -2.88 9.88 16.57
N LYS A 126 -4.17 10.20 16.36
CA LYS A 126 -5.18 9.15 16.10
C LYS A 126 -5.24 8.69 14.64
N GLN A 127 -5.10 9.60 13.67
CA GLN A 127 -5.32 9.28 12.26
C GLN A 127 -4.13 9.73 11.41
N LEU A 128 -3.52 8.76 10.72
CA LEU A 128 -2.39 8.95 9.81
C LEU A 128 -2.89 8.96 8.37
N TYR A 129 -2.52 10.00 7.62
CA TYR A 129 -2.79 10.13 6.19
C TYR A 129 -1.48 10.17 5.41
N VAL A 130 -1.47 9.44 4.30
CA VAL A 130 -0.32 9.35 3.39
C VAL A 130 -0.78 9.71 1.99
N GLU A 131 -0.25 10.81 1.46
CA GLU A 131 -0.51 11.19 0.08
C GLU A 131 0.12 10.18 -0.88
N VAL A 132 -0.68 9.61 -1.78
CA VAL A 132 -0.22 8.57 -2.71
C VAL A 132 0.74 9.16 -3.75
N GLN A 133 0.55 10.41 -4.16
CA GLN A 133 1.47 11.07 -5.10
C GLN A 133 2.89 11.18 -4.53
N ASN A 134 3.02 11.43 -3.22
CA ASN A 134 4.33 11.44 -2.55
C ASN A 134 5.03 10.07 -2.64
N ILE A 135 4.28 8.96 -2.62
CA ILE A 135 4.81 7.61 -2.85
C ILE A 135 5.33 7.50 -4.29
N PHE A 136 4.50 7.83 -5.27
CA PHE A 136 4.85 7.71 -6.68
C PHE A 136 6.04 8.58 -7.08
N ASP A 137 6.15 9.78 -6.54
CA ASP A 137 7.21 10.72 -6.85
C ASP A 137 8.57 10.32 -6.24
N ASN A 138 8.58 9.69 -5.05
CA ASN A 138 9.82 9.49 -4.27
C ASN A 138 10.28 8.02 -4.16
N ALA A 139 9.41 7.04 -4.41
CA ALA A 139 9.78 5.63 -4.31
C ALA A 139 10.94 5.24 -5.26
N PRO A 140 11.81 4.30 -4.89
CA PRO A 140 12.77 3.72 -5.84
C PRO A 140 12.06 3.10 -7.04
N LEU A 141 12.61 3.33 -8.23
CA LEU A 141 12.14 2.63 -9.42
C LEU A 141 12.57 1.17 -9.34
N VAL A 142 11.67 0.28 -9.73
CA VAL A 142 11.90 -1.17 -9.78
C VAL A 142 11.90 -1.65 -11.22
N LYS A 143 12.73 -2.65 -11.51
CA LYS A 143 12.63 -3.41 -12.75
C LYS A 143 11.49 -4.40 -12.60
N VAL A 144 10.60 -4.40 -13.57
CA VAL A 144 9.53 -5.38 -13.71
C VAL A 144 9.90 -6.24 -14.89
N GLU A 145 9.99 -7.55 -14.67
CA GLU A 145 10.18 -8.50 -15.77
C GLU A 145 8.83 -8.66 -16.51
N ASP A 146 8.91 -8.70 -17.84
CA ASP A 146 7.74 -8.80 -18.72
C ASP A 146 7.09 -10.17 -18.64
#